data_AF-A0A5D6XZG7-F1
#
_entry.id   AF-A0A5D6XZG7-F1
#
_cell.length_a   1.000
_cell.length_b   1.000
_cell.length_c   1.000
_cell.angle_alpha   90.00
_cell.angle_beta   90.00
_cell.angle_gamma   90.00
#
_symmetry.space_group_name_H-M   'P 1'
#
loop_
_entity.id
_entity.type
_entity.pdbx_description
1 polymer ?
#
loop_
_entity_poly.entity_id
_entity_poly.type
_entity_poly.pdbx_seq_one_letter_code
_entity_poly.pdbx_strand_id
1 'polypeptide(L)'
;MVETNVKLGGRPPEDAQLSMAKAYKVKQTYGLRVEKDEKILKAREVELRWRRITMNDLETIPFALFVFGGGILAGSNQTVHTGAMIAYTVIRYAHTYSYAKALQPARFWCWGGSVACVFVGIGNAVAAIL
;
A
#
# COMPACT_ATOMS: atom_id res chain seq x y z
N MET A 1 23.34 19.79 23.68
CA MET A 1 22.73 19.27 22.44
C MET A 1 23.79 18.47 21.72
N VAL A 2 23.73 17.14 21.80
CA VAL A 2 24.71 16.26 21.13
C VAL A 2 24.39 16.26 19.64
N GLU A 3 25.27 16.78 18.80
CA GLU A 3 25.20 16.62 17.35
C GLU A 3 25.49 15.15 16.99
N THR A 4 24.46 14.30 17.01
CA THR A 4 24.56 12.97 16.43
C THR A 4 24.55 13.12 14.91
N ASN A 5 25.75 13.08 14.31
CA ASN A 5 25.98 13.01 12.86
C ASN A 5 25.49 11.67 12.29
N VAL A 6 24.18 11.39 12.38
CA VAL A 6 23.57 10.18 11.83
C VAL A 6 22.92 10.53 10.50
N LYS A 7 23.61 10.17 9.41
CA LYS A 7 23.23 10.44 8.01
C LYS A 7 22.17 9.46 7.48
N LEU A 8 20.95 9.43 8.02
CA LEU A 8 20.04 8.30 7.73
C LEU A 8 18.53 8.61 7.59
N GLY A 9 18.07 9.77 7.11
CA GLY A 9 16.66 9.85 6.67
C GLY A 9 16.30 8.93 5.48
N GLY A 10 15.56 7.86 5.75
CA GLY A 10 14.79 7.08 4.79
C GLY A 10 15.58 6.22 3.79
N ARG A 11 16.80 6.63 3.39
CA ARG A 11 17.69 5.84 2.55
C ARG A 11 18.55 4.90 3.39
N PRO A 12 18.80 3.67 2.91
CA PRO A 12 19.77 2.77 3.53
C PRO A 12 21.17 3.40 3.60
N PRO A 13 21.99 3.07 4.64
CA PRO A 13 23.31 3.67 4.87
C PRO A 13 24.30 3.50 3.69
N GLU A 14 24.13 2.47 2.89
CA GLU A 14 24.96 2.15 1.72
C GLU A 14 24.82 3.18 0.59
N ASP A 15 23.64 3.77 0.41
CA ASP A 15 23.38 4.75 -0.65
C ASP A 15 24.08 6.10 -0.40
N ALA A 16 24.54 6.34 0.83
CA ALA A 16 25.29 7.54 1.20
C ALA A 16 26.72 7.56 0.62
N GLN A 17 27.22 6.41 0.15
CA GLN A 17 28.55 6.29 -0.46
C GLN A 17 28.56 6.60 -1.97
N LEU A 18 27.39 6.69 -2.60
CA LEU A 18 27.26 7.05 -4.01
C LEU A 18 27.78 8.48 -4.23
N SER A 19 28.55 8.67 -5.31
CA SER A 19 29.19 9.95 -5.66
C SER A 19 28.19 11.13 -5.72
N MET A 20 26.95 10.84 -6.12
CA MET A 20 25.82 11.79 -6.18
C MET A 20 25.37 12.30 -4.80
N ALA A 21 25.41 11.45 -3.76
CA ALA A 21 25.05 11.85 -2.39
C ALA A 21 26.15 12.72 -1.75
N LYS A 22 27.41 12.46 -2.10
CA LYS A 22 28.58 13.22 -1.63
C LYS A 22 28.68 14.60 -2.31
N ALA A 23 28.29 14.70 -3.58
CA ALA A 23 28.28 15.94 -4.35
C ALA A 23 27.23 16.95 -3.84
N TYR A 24 26.04 16.47 -3.43
CA TYR A 24 24.91 17.35 -3.10
C TYR A 24 24.84 17.76 -1.61
N LYS A 25 25.75 17.27 -0.74
CA LYS A 25 25.86 17.60 0.71
C LYS A 25 24.53 17.70 1.47
N VAL A 26 23.51 16.94 1.08
CA VAL A 26 22.20 17.00 1.73
C VAL A 26 22.31 16.37 3.11
N LYS A 27 22.24 17.18 4.16
CA LYS A 27 22.10 16.69 5.53
C LYS A 27 20.70 16.12 5.67
N GLN A 28 20.63 14.82 5.89
CA GLN A 28 19.39 14.09 5.95
C GLN A 28 18.72 14.30 7.31
N THR A 29 17.71 15.17 7.33
CA THR A 29 16.99 15.51 8.57
C THR A 29 15.67 14.75 8.57
N TYR A 30 15.45 13.86 9.53
CA TYR A 30 14.30 12.94 9.66
C TYR A 30 12.94 13.64 9.89
N GLY A 31 12.65 14.72 9.16
CA GLY A 31 11.52 15.60 9.43
C GLY A 31 11.68 16.45 10.71
N LEU A 32 12.85 16.42 11.35
CA LEU A 32 13.19 17.23 12.53
C LEU A 32 13.57 18.68 12.21
N ARG A 33 13.89 18.99 10.95
CA ARG A 33 13.95 20.37 10.44
C ARG A 33 12.65 20.66 9.71
N VAL A 34 11.96 21.73 10.13
CA VAL A 34 10.89 22.33 9.33
C VAL A 34 11.55 23.08 8.19
N GLU A 35 11.88 22.37 7.10
CA GLU A 35 12.35 22.99 5.86
C GLU A 35 11.16 23.64 5.15
N LYS A 36 11.27 24.95 4.89
CA LYS A 36 10.24 25.77 4.24
C LYS A 36 10.26 25.68 2.70
N ASP A 37 11.12 24.83 2.14
CA ASP A 37 11.27 24.71 0.69
C ASP A 37 10.11 23.92 0.07
N GLU A 38 9.28 24.58 -0.73
CA GLU A 38 8.10 24.01 -1.38
C GLU A 38 8.39 22.76 -2.22
N LYS A 39 9.60 22.66 -2.81
CA LYS A 39 10.02 21.51 -3.61
C LYS A 39 10.20 20.25 -2.76
N ILE A 40 10.75 20.40 -1.55
CA ILE A 40 11.00 19.30 -0.62
C ILE A 40 9.67 18.81 -0.03
N LEU A 41 8.77 19.74 0.28
CA LEU A 41 7.42 19.43 0.78
C LEU A 41 6.62 18.61 -0.24
N LYS A 42 6.60 19.02 -1.53
CA LYS A 42 5.92 18.29 -2.61
C LYS A 42 6.50 16.88 -2.81
N ALA A 43 7.82 16.73 -2.76
CA ALA A 43 8.47 15.42 -2.88
C ALA A 43 8.05 14.49 -1.71
N ARG A 44 7.99 15.02 -0.49
CA ARG A 44 7.57 14.28 0.70
C ARG A 44 6.11 13.86 0.63
N GLU A 45 5.22 14.71 0.12
CA GLU A 45 3.81 14.34 -0.09
C GLU A 45 3.63 13.18 -1.08
N VAL A 46 4.44 13.17 -2.15
CA VAL A 46 4.45 12.06 -3.12
C VAL A 46 4.93 10.78 -2.46
N GLU A 47 6.04 10.83 -1.69
CA GLU A 47 6.55 9.67 -0.96
C GLU A 47 5.54 9.13 0.04
N LEU A 48 4.91 10.00 0.84
CA LEU A 48 3.88 9.62 1.80
C LEU A 48 2.68 8.97 1.10
N ARG A 49 2.31 9.44 -0.10
CA ARG A 49 1.23 8.85 -0.89
C ARG A 49 1.57 7.43 -1.33
N TRP A 50 2.75 7.21 -1.90
CA TRP A 50 3.20 5.88 -2.30
C TRP A 50 3.30 4.93 -1.12
N ARG A 51 3.86 5.40 0.00
CA ARG A 51 3.97 4.60 1.22
C ARG A 51 2.61 4.16 1.75
N ARG A 52 1.58 5.01 1.67
CA ARG A 52 0.21 4.65 2.07
C ARG A 52 -0.40 3.56 1.17
N ILE A 53 -0.12 3.61 -0.14
CA ILE A 53 -0.56 2.57 -1.09
C ILE A 53 0.09 1.23 -0.70
N THR A 54 1.42 1.21 -0.56
CA THR A 54 2.17 -0.01 -0.24
C THR A 54 1.76 -0.59 1.11
N MET A 55 1.58 0.24 2.15
CA MET A 55 1.09 -0.23 3.45
C MET A 55 -0.30 -0.85 3.35
N ASN A 56 -1.21 -0.22 2.60
CA ASN A 56 -2.54 -0.78 2.43
C ASN A 56 -2.52 -2.12 1.67
N ASP A 57 -1.70 -2.25 0.62
CA ASP A 57 -1.49 -3.50 -0.11
C ASP A 57 -0.95 -4.60 0.81
N LEU A 58 0.01 -4.28 1.68
CA LEU A 58 0.60 -5.21 2.64
C LEU A 58 -0.40 -5.72 3.69
N GLU A 59 -1.40 -4.93 4.06
CA GLU A 59 -2.42 -5.35 5.04
C GLU A 59 -3.56 -6.13 4.38
N THR A 60 -4.02 -5.69 3.20
CA THR A 60 -5.25 -6.22 2.59
C THR A 60 -5.03 -7.42 1.68
N ILE A 61 -3.92 -7.49 0.94
CA ILE A 61 -3.67 -8.63 0.02
C ILE A 61 -3.45 -9.93 0.82
N PRO A 62 -2.57 -9.98 1.84
CA PRO A 62 -2.40 -11.21 2.63
C PRO A 62 -3.68 -11.64 3.33
N PHE A 63 -4.47 -10.69 3.83
CA PHE A 63 -5.76 -10.96 4.44
C PHE A 63 -6.76 -11.59 3.45
N ALA A 64 -6.88 -11.02 2.26
CA ALA A 64 -7.76 -11.57 1.23
C ALA A 64 -7.30 -12.96 0.76
N LEU A 65 -6.00 -13.18 0.60
CA LEU A 65 -5.47 -14.51 0.26
C LEU A 65 -5.75 -15.54 1.35
N PHE A 66 -5.68 -15.16 2.62
CA PHE A 66 -6.02 -16.04 3.73
C PHE A 66 -7.50 -16.46 3.67
N VAL A 67 -8.40 -15.50 3.43
CA VAL A 67 -9.84 -15.77 3.28
C VAL A 67 -10.12 -16.65 2.07
N PHE A 68 -9.56 -16.33 0.90
CA PHE A 68 -9.79 -17.10 -0.31
C PHE A 68 -9.17 -18.51 -0.22
N GLY A 69 -7.99 -18.65 0.39
CA GLY A 69 -7.36 -19.94 0.67
C GLY A 69 -8.19 -20.79 1.63
N GLY A 70 -8.70 -20.19 2.71
CA GLY A 70 -9.63 -20.86 3.64
C GLY A 70 -10.92 -21.32 2.95
N GLY A 71 -11.49 -20.50 2.06
CA GLY A 71 -12.68 -20.87 1.29
C GLY A 71 -12.48 -22.01 0.30
N ILE A 72 -11.27 -22.18 -0.24
CA ILE A 72 -10.94 -23.33 -1.10
C ILE A 72 -10.90 -24.62 -0.27
N LEU A 73 -10.28 -24.57 0.93
CA LEU A 73 -10.22 -25.73 1.83
C LEU A 73 -11.61 -26.16 2.34
N ALA A 74 -12.54 -25.22 2.46
CA ALA A 74 -13.93 -25.46 2.86
C ALA A 74 -14.80 -26.11 1.76
N GLY A 75 -14.29 -26.31 0.54
CA GLY A 75 -15.07 -26.89 -0.55
C GLY A 75 -16.10 -25.92 -1.16
N SER A 76 -15.81 -24.62 -1.14
CA SER A 76 -16.72 -23.59 -1.68
C SER A 76 -16.96 -23.70 -3.18
N ASN A 77 -18.09 -23.13 -3.66
CA ASN A 77 -18.42 -23.14 -5.08
C ASN A 77 -17.36 -22.40 -5.91
N GLN A 78 -16.66 -23.16 -6.75
CA GLN A 78 -15.50 -22.71 -7.51
C GLN A 78 -15.82 -21.56 -8.47
N THR A 79 -17.02 -21.49 -9.03
CA THR A 79 -17.39 -20.47 -10.02
C THR A 79 -17.52 -19.10 -9.37
N VAL A 80 -18.22 -19.05 -8.23
CA VAL A 80 -18.43 -17.81 -7.45
C VAL A 80 -17.11 -17.36 -6.83
N HIS A 81 -16.32 -18.30 -6.30
CA HIS A 81 -15.04 -18.00 -5.67
C HIS A 81 -14.01 -17.46 -6.67
N THR A 82 -13.92 -18.07 -7.85
CA THR A 82 -13.05 -17.59 -8.94
C THR A 82 -13.46 -16.20 -9.41
N GLY A 83 -14.77 -15.97 -9.60
CA GLY A 83 -15.28 -14.64 -9.96
C GLY A 83 -14.95 -13.57 -8.91
N ALA A 84 -15.10 -13.89 -7.62
CA ALA A 84 -14.76 -13.00 -6.52
C ALA A 84 -13.26 -12.67 -6.47
N MET A 85 -12.38 -13.65 -6.71
CA MET A 85 -10.93 -13.44 -6.78
C MET A 85 -10.52 -12.55 -7.96
N ILE A 86 -11.10 -12.76 -9.15
CA ILE A 86 -10.82 -11.91 -10.33
C ILE A 86 -11.32 -10.48 -10.09
N ALA A 87 -12.54 -10.32 -9.58
CA ALA A 87 -13.07 -9.00 -9.25
C ALA A 87 -12.20 -8.28 -8.20
N TYR A 88 -11.77 -8.99 -7.15
CA TYR A 88 -10.89 -8.45 -6.12
C TYR A 88 -9.59 -7.92 -6.72
N THR A 89 -8.92 -8.70 -7.58
CA THR A 89 -7.65 -8.26 -8.20
C THR A 89 -7.82 -7.02 -9.08
N VAL A 90 -8.84 -6.98 -9.95
CA VAL A 90 -9.12 -5.82 -10.81
C VAL A 90 -9.39 -4.56 -9.98
N ILE A 91 -10.16 -4.67 -8.89
CA ILE A 91 -10.46 -3.54 -8.01
C ILE A 91 -9.19 -3.05 -7.30
N ARG A 92 -8.25 -3.94 -6.92
CA ARG A 92 -6.95 -3.53 -6.34
C ARG A 92 -6.08 -2.77 -7.34
N TYR A 93 -6.04 -3.19 -8.61
CA TYR A 93 -5.36 -2.42 -9.66
C TYR A 93 -6.00 -1.03 -9.86
N ALA A 94 -7.33 -0.97 -9.88
CA ALA A 94 -8.07 0.30 -9.96
C ALA A 94 -7.84 1.20 -8.73
N HIS A 95 -7.74 0.62 -7.53
CA HIS A 95 -7.42 1.35 -6.30
C HIS A 95 -6.06 2.04 -6.42
N THR A 96 -5.01 1.32 -6.82
CA THR A 96 -3.66 1.87 -7.01
C THR A 96 -3.65 2.99 -8.07
N TYR A 97 -4.38 2.80 -9.18
CA TYR A 97 -4.52 3.83 -10.21
C TYR A 97 -5.22 5.10 -9.70
N SER A 98 -6.33 4.94 -8.97
CA SER A 98 -7.08 6.06 -8.37
C SER A 98 -6.24 6.81 -7.34
N TYR A 99 -5.36 6.10 -6.64
CA TYR A 99 -4.47 6.67 -5.63
C TYR A 99 -3.37 7.51 -6.28
N ALA A 100 -2.79 7.04 -7.38
CA ALA A 100 -1.80 7.76 -8.18
C ALA A 100 -2.37 9.07 -8.77
N LYS A 101 -3.61 9.03 -9.28
CA LYS A 101 -4.31 10.19 -9.84
C LYS A 101 -4.95 11.12 -8.79
N ALA A 102 -4.82 10.81 -7.50
CA ALA A 102 -5.40 11.58 -6.40
C ALA A 102 -6.93 11.80 -6.47
N LEU A 103 -7.67 10.86 -7.06
CA LEU A 103 -9.11 10.95 -7.22
C LEU A 103 -9.82 10.60 -5.90
N GLN A 104 -10.26 11.61 -5.15
CA GLN A 104 -10.84 11.44 -3.82
C GLN A 104 -12.16 10.64 -3.74
N PRO A 105 -13.10 10.67 -4.71
CA PRO A 105 -14.29 9.80 -4.59
C PRO A 105 -13.99 8.35 -4.98
N ALA A 106 -13.12 8.13 -5.97
CA ALA A 106 -12.82 6.79 -6.49
C ALA A 106 -12.14 5.88 -5.45
N ARG A 107 -11.34 6.45 -4.54
CA ARG A 107 -10.66 5.71 -3.48
C ARG A 107 -11.62 4.97 -2.54
N PHE A 108 -12.71 5.63 -2.15
CA PHE A 108 -13.70 5.04 -1.26
C PHE A 108 -14.46 3.89 -1.93
N TRP A 109 -14.89 4.11 -3.18
CA TRP A 109 -15.59 3.08 -3.96
C TRP A 109 -14.73 1.86 -4.24
N CYS A 110 -13.45 2.05 -4.59
CA CYS A 110 -12.52 0.93 -4.80
C CYS A 110 -12.23 0.18 -3.50
N TRP A 111 -12.04 0.86 -2.38
CA TRP A 111 -11.87 0.21 -1.08
C TRP A 111 -13.09 -0.61 -0.69
N GLY A 112 -14.29 -0.01 -0.77
CA GLY A 112 -15.55 -0.70 -0.45
C GLY A 112 -15.82 -1.88 -1.38
N GLY A 113 -15.52 -1.75 -2.68
CA GLY A 113 -15.65 -2.83 -3.66
C GLY A 113 -14.75 -4.02 -3.34
N SER A 114 -13.48 -3.78 -2.99
CA SER A 114 -12.57 -4.86 -2.57
C SER A 114 -13.06 -5.57 -1.31
N VAL A 115 -13.58 -4.83 -0.33
CA VAL A 115 -14.14 -5.40 0.91
C VAL A 115 -15.37 -6.25 0.62
N ALA A 116 -16.27 -5.78 -0.25
CA ALA A 116 -17.45 -6.55 -0.67
C ALA A 116 -17.06 -7.90 -1.32
N CYS A 117 -16.03 -7.94 -2.17
CA CYS A 117 -15.54 -9.19 -2.76
C CYS A 117 -15.04 -10.19 -1.70
N VAL A 118 -14.36 -9.72 -0.65
CA VAL A 118 -13.91 -10.58 0.46
C VAL A 118 -15.12 -11.15 1.21
N PHE A 119 -16.15 -10.34 1.47
CA PHE A 119 -17.39 -10.81 2.10
C PHE A 119 -18.12 -11.86 1.25
N VAL A 120 -18.15 -11.71 -0.08
CA VAL A 120 -18.70 -12.73 -0.99
C VAL A 120 -17.92 -14.04 -0.86
N GLY A 121 -16.59 -13.98 -0.79
CA GLY A 121 -15.75 -15.16 -0.56
C GLY A 121 -16.03 -15.85 0.78
N ILE A 122 -16.19 -15.08 1.86
CA ILE A 122 -16.57 -15.62 3.18
C ILE A 122 -17.96 -16.24 3.13
N GLY A 123 -18.95 -15.54 2.56
CA GLY A 123 -20.33 -16.04 2.47
C GLY A 123 -20.41 -17.34 1.68
N ASN A 124 -19.68 -17.45 0.56
CA ASN A 124 -19.61 -18.67 -0.24
C ASN A 124 -18.92 -19.82 0.49
N ALA A 125 -17.91 -19.53 1.32
CA ALA A 125 -17.24 -20.53 2.15
C ALA A 125 -18.14 -21.04 3.29
N VAL A 126 -18.85 -20.13 3.98
CA VAL A 126 -19.77 -20.49 5.07
C VAL A 126 -20.96 -21.31 4.54
N ALA A 127 -21.52 -20.93 3.39
CA ALA A 127 -22.61 -21.65 2.76
C ALA A 127 -22.22 -23.05 2.24
N ALA A 128 -20.93 -23.34 2.11
CA ALA A 128 -20.45 -24.67 1.74
C ALA A 128 -20.21 -25.58 2.96
N ILE A 129 -20.08 -25.00 4.16
CA ILE A 129 -19.86 -25.74 5.41
C ILE A 129 -21.20 -26.06 6.10
N LEU A 130 -22.18 -25.15 6.01
CA LEU A 130 -23.55 -25.32 6.52
C LEU A 130 -24.39 -26.23 5.61
#